data_AF-A0A2N1RVX7-F1
#
_entry.id   AF-A0A2N1RVX7-F1
#
_cell.length_a   1.000
_cell.length_b   1.000
_cell.length_c   1.000
_cell.angle_alpha   90.00
_cell.angle_beta   90.00
_cell.angle_gamma   90.00
#
_symmetry.space_group_name_H-M   'P 1'
#
loop_
_entity.id
_entity.type
_entity.pdbx_description
1 polymer ?
#
loop_
_entity_poly.entity_id
_entity_poly.type
_entity_poly.pdbx_seq_one_letter_code
_entity_poly.pdbx_strand_id
1 'polypeptide(L)'
;MSGDASYSAHKFSGDIVLYLDNIDISADSSVKNTEYNFNGTIESSAVTAGGEISFNITDSFSWDLGCLYEYTDYITYGYTYTKNSIRAGIVTVPVNNLFMIFGASGGRDSDKISSTSFDAGLTVKLFEHVKLSAAYMFSADFISSESISSSGGRRSSSSSKSTDTEITHTGNVAVSLYF
;
A
#
# COMPACT_ATOMS: atom_id res chain seq x y z
N MET A 1 -38.15 -20.52 5.15
CA MET A 1 -36.86 -20.20 5.78
C MET A 1 -36.45 -18.82 5.27
N SER A 2 -36.97 -17.77 5.90
CA SER A 2 -36.51 -16.39 5.76
C SER A 2 -35.25 -16.25 6.65
N GLY A 3 -34.09 -15.76 6.22
CA GLY A 3 -33.84 -14.84 5.13
C GLY A 3 -33.69 -13.43 5.67
N ASP A 4 -32.82 -13.22 6.67
CA ASP A 4 -32.29 -11.89 6.96
C ASP A 4 -30.78 -12.01 6.90
N ALA A 5 -30.23 -11.73 5.71
CA ALA A 5 -28.82 -11.43 5.59
C ALA A 5 -28.60 -10.06 6.23
N SER A 6 -27.81 -9.98 7.30
CA SER A 6 -27.52 -8.70 7.96
C SER A 6 -26.05 -8.35 7.80
N TYR A 7 -25.77 -7.07 7.53
CA TYR A 7 -24.43 -6.52 7.49
C TYR A 7 -24.35 -5.36 8.48
N SER A 8 -23.36 -5.40 9.37
CA SER A 8 -23.01 -4.30 10.26
C SER A 8 -21.53 -3.99 10.15
N ALA A 9 -21.19 -2.70 10.11
CA ALA A 9 -19.81 -2.27 10.18
C ALA A 9 -19.69 -0.97 10.96
N HIS A 10 -18.73 -0.93 11.89
CA HIS A 10 -18.41 0.24 12.68
C HIS A 10 -16.94 0.59 12.48
N LYS A 11 -16.69 1.82 12.03
CA LYS A 11 -15.34 2.34 11.82
C LYS A 11 -15.10 3.55 12.71
N PHE A 12 -13.98 3.55 13.41
CA PHE A 12 -13.42 4.71 14.11
C PHE A 12 -12.10 5.06 13.46
N SER A 13 -11.83 6.34 13.27
CA SER A 13 -10.57 6.82 12.70
C SER A 13 -10.19 8.15 13.28
N GLY A 14 -8.89 8.45 13.27
CA GLY A 14 -8.35 9.75 13.62
C GLY A 14 -7.04 9.98 12.88
N ASP A 15 -6.75 11.25 12.65
CA ASP A 15 -5.55 11.74 12.00
C ASP A 15 -4.95 12.90 12.80
N ILE A 16 -3.63 13.02 12.69
CA ILE A 16 -2.86 14.14 13.25
C ILE A 16 -1.91 14.60 12.15
N VAL A 17 -1.87 15.91 11.93
CA VAL A 17 -0.92 16.54 11.01
C VAL A 17 -0.22 17.69 11.74
N LEU A 18 1.10 17.71 11.63
CA LEU A 18 1.98 18.72 12.20
C LEU A 18 2.79 19.35 11.07
N TYR A 19 2.62 20.66 10.90
CA TYR A 19 3.39 21.47 9.97
C TYR A 19 4.46 22.22 10.75
N LEU A 20 5.73 21.92 10.47
CA LEU A 20 6.90 22.62 10.97
C LEU A 20 7.61 23.18 9.74
N ASP A 21 8.10 24.42 9.76
CA ASP A 21 8.72 25.13 8.62
C ASP A 21 9.04 24.31 7.35
N ASN A 22 10.00 23.38 7.44
CA ASN A 22 10.45 22.53 6.33
C ASN A 22 10.09 21.04 6.49
N ILE A 23 9.31 20.67 7.51
CA ILE A 23 8.97 19.29 7.88
C ILE A 23 7.46 19.18 8.11
N ASP A 24 6.83 18.32 7.35
CA ASP A 24 5.44 17.93 7.55
C ASP A 24 5.42 16.50 8.10
N ILE A 25 4.71 16.28 9.20
CA ILE A 25 4.50 14.96 9.78
C ILE A 25 3.01 14.70 9.80
N SER A 26 2.57 13.59 9.22
CA SER A 26 1.20 13.11 9.32
C SER A 26 1.16 11.70 9.88
N ALA A 27 0.13 11.39 10.63
CA ALA A 27 -0.16 10.05 11.10
C ALA A 27 -1.66 9.83 11.14
N ASP A 28 -2.10 8.64 10.75
CA ASP A 28 -3.50 8.25 10.77
C ASP A 28 -3.66 6.85 11.36
N SER A 29 -4.82 6.60 11.96
CA SER A 29 -5.20 5.26 12.35
C SER A 29 -6.69 5.05 12.23
N SER A 30 -7.09 3.82 11.93
CA SER A 30 -8.49 3.42 11.97
C SER A 30 -8.68 2.00 12.48
N VAL A 31 -9.82 1.76 13.11
CA VAL A 31 -10.30 0.44 13.50
C VAL A 31 -11.68 0.24 12.88
N LYS A 32 -11.88 -0.88 12.19
CA LYS A 32 -13.14 -1.27 11.55
C LYS A 32 -13.53 -2.67 11.98
N ASN A 33 -14.65 -2.79 12.67
CA ASN A 33 -15.28 -4.08 12.97
C ASN A 33 -16.39 -4.34 11.96
N THR A 34 -16.43 -5.53 11.39
CA THR A 34 -17.43 -5.96 10.42
C THR A 34 -18.08 -7.26 10.88
N GLU A 35 -19.39 -7.33 10.81
CA GLU A 35 -20.18 -8.55 11.04
C GLU A 35 -21.11 -8.74 9.85
N TYR A 36 -21.09 -9.95 9.27
CA TYR A 36 -21.97 -10.34 8.18
C TYR A 36 -22.62 -11.68 8.50
N ASN A 37 -23.94 -11.69 8.62
CA ASN A 37 -24.72 -12.90 8.87
C ASN A 37 -25.33 -13.40 7.56
N PHE A 38 -24.82 -14.52 7.04
CA PHE A 38 -25.41 -15.25 5.92
C PHE A 38 -25.07 -16.73 6.02
N ASN A 39 -26.03 -17.56 6.43
CA ASN A 39 -25.80 -18.99 6.71
C ASN A 39 -24.63 -19.24 7.69
N GLY A 40 -24.40 -18.31 8.61
CA GLY A 40 -23.27 -18.26 9.53
C GLY A 40 -22.85 -16.81 9.77
N THR A 41 -22.23 -16.53 10.91
CA THR A 41 -21.73 -15.20 11.28
C THR A 41 -20.26 -15.09 10.85
N ILE A 42 -19.98 -14.17 9.93
CA ILE A 42 -18.63 -13.79 9.50
C ILE A 42 -18.26 -12.50 10.22
N GLU A 43 -17.29 -12.58 11.12
CA GLU A 43 -16.76 -11.47 11.90
C GLU A 43 -15.32 -11.18 11.49
N SER A 44 -15.01 -9.89 11.36
CA SER A 44 -13.63 -9.43 11.22
C SER A 44 -13.38 -8.10 11.91
N SER A 45 -12.15 -7.91 12.37
CA SER A 45 -11.65 -6.65 12.91
C SER A 45 -10.42 -6.22 12.13
N ALA A 46 -10.46 -5.03 11.52
CA ALA A 46 -9.36 -4.46 10.77
C ALA A 46 -8.79 -3.24 11.49
N VAL A 47 -7.47 -3.14 11.56
CA VAL A 47 -6.73 -1.99 12.06
C VAL A 47 -5.81 -1.49 10.96
N THR A 48 -5.83 -0.19 10.73
CA THR A 48 -4.87 0.50 9.86
C THR A 48 -4.15 1.55 10.70
N ALA A 49 -2.84 1.66 10.53
CA ALA A 49 -2.04 2.74 11.08
C ALA A 49 -1.01 3.17 10.04
N GLY A 50 -0.94 4.46 9.75
CA GLY A 50 -0.04 5.04 8.78
C GLY A 50 0.69 6.24 9.36
N GLY A 51 1.84 6.54 8.78
CA GLY A 51 2.56 7.76 9.07
C GLY A 51 3.43 8.18 7.91
N GLU A 52 3.52 9.48 7.67
CA GLU A 52 4.37 10.08 6.65
C GLU A 52 5.17 11.24 7.25
N ILE A 53 6.44 11.31 6.87
CA ILE A 53 7.30 12.46 7.12
C ILE A 53 7.74 12.99 5.76
N SER A 54 7.47 14.27 5.52
CA SER A 54 7.89 14.99 4.32
C SER A 54 8.84 16.12 4.72
N PHE A 55 9.94 16.30 3.98
CA PHE A 55 10.94 17.33 4.25
C PHE A 55 11.26 18.12 2.98
N ASN A 56 11.08 19.44 3.07
CA ASN A 56 11.40 20.39 2.02
C ASN A 56 12.88 20.79 2.14
N ILE A 57 13.70 20.30 1.21
CA ILE A 57 15.14 20.64 1.16
C ILE A 57 15.32 22.03 0.54
N THR A 58 14.56 22.31 -0.51
CA THR A 58 14.47 23.62 -1.16
C THR A 58 13.03 23.86 -1.61
N ASP A 59 12.74 25.06 -2.13
CA ASP A 59 11.45 25.38 -2.75
C ASP A 59 11.11 24.50 -3.98
N SER A 60 12.10 23.77 -4.50
CA SER A 60 12.01 22.96 -5.72
C SER A 60 12.36 21.49 -5.52
N PHE A 61 12.63 21.07 -4.29
CA PHE A 61 13.03 19.70 -3.98
C PHE A 61 12.58 19.29 -2.58
N SER A 62 11.83 18.21 -2.51
CA SER A 62 11.41 17.58 -1.26
C SER A 62 11.52 16.06 -1.35
N TRP A 63 11.57 15.43 -0.19
CA TRP A 63 11.48 13.98 -0.07
C TRP A 63 10.41 13.60 0.96
N ASP A 64 9.83 12.43 0.79
CA ASP A 64 8.83 11.86 1.68
C ASP A 64 9.23 10.43 2.08
N LEU A 65 8.87 10.04 3.29
CA LEU A 65 8.96 8.67 3.79
C LEU A 65 7.66 8.33 4.50
N GLY A 66 6.96 7.33 3.96
CA GLY A 66 5.72 6.80 4.50
C GLY A 66 5.87 5.39 5.00
N CYS A 67 5.12 5.04 6.04
CA CYS A 67 4.88 3.67 6.46
C CYS A 67 3.38 3.42 6.60
N LEU A 68 2.98 2.17 6.34
CA LEU A 68 1.61 1.71 6.49
C LEU A 68 1.63 0.33 7.12
N TYR A 69 0.81 0.17 8.15
CA TYR A 69 0.50 -1.07 8.82
C TYR A 69 -0.99 -1.37 8.64
N GLU A 70 -1.30 -2.56 8.14
CA GLU A 70 -2.65 -3.08 8.03
C GLU A 70 -2.69 -4.42 8.76
N TYR A 71 -3.66 -4.58 9.64
CA TYR A 71 -3.95 -5.82 10.34
C TYR A 71 -5.42 -6.14 10.16
N THR A 72 -5.75 -7.40 9.91
CA THR A 72 -7.12 -7.89 9.87
C THR A 72 -7.20 -9.23 10.54
N ASP A 73 -7.98 -9.30 11.62
CA ASP A 73 -8.35 -10.54 12.28
C ASP A 73 -9.65 -11.06 11.66
N TYR A 74 -9.60 -12.22 11.01
CA TYR A 74 -10.78 -12.91 10.51
C TYR A 74 -11.26 -13.91 11.58
N ILE A 75 -11.94 -13.37 12.60
CA ILE A 75 -12.38 -14.08 13.81
C ILE A 75 -13.09 -15.40 13.48
N THR A 76 -14.03 -15.37 12.54
CA THR A 76 -14.80 -16.56 12.13
C THR A 76 -13.94 -17.67 11.55
N TYR A 77 -12.85 -17.33 10.86
CA TYR A 77 -11.98 -18.29 10.18
C TYR A 77 -10.71 -18.62 10.99
N GLY A 78 -10.46 -17.91 12.09
CA GLY A 78 -9.33 -18.15 12.98
C GLY A 78 -7.96 -17.85 12.36
N TYR A 79 -7.89 -16.92 11.41
CA TYR A 79 -6.61 -16.47 10.85
C TYR A 79 -6.50 -14.96 10.83
N THR A 80 -5.27 -14.48 10.94
CA THR A 80 -4.93 -13.06 10.90
C THR A 80 -4.17 -12.76 9.62
N TYR A 81 -4.44 -11.59 9.07
CA TYR A 81 -3.75 -11.03 7.92
C TYR A 81 -3.02 -9.77 8.37
N THR A 82 -1.74 -9.66 8.04
CA THR A 82 -0.92 -8.49 8.40
C THR A 82 -0.16 -8.05 7.17
N LYS A 83 -0.19 -6.75 6.88
CA LYS A 83 0.57 -6.14 5.80
C LYS A 83 1.31 -4.92 6.33
N ASN A 84 2.58 -4.83 5.96
CA ASN A 84 3.45 -3.71 6.28
C ASN A 84 4.05 -3.21 4.99
N SER A 85 4.02 -1.90 4.75
CA SER A 85 4.73 -1.30 3.63
C SER A 85 5.43 -0.02 4.05
N ILE A 86 6.57 0.24 3.43
CA ILE A 86 7.32 1.48 3.54
C ILE A 86 7.47 2.04 2.13
N ARG A 87 7.33 3.35 1.97
CA ARG A 87 7.54 4.08 0.73
C ARG A 87 8.49 5.24 1.00
N ALA A 88 9.43 5.46 0.09
CA ALA A 88 10.21 6.68 0.04
C ALA A 88 10.00 7.33 -1.32
N GLY A 89 9.81 8.64 -1.33
CA GLY A 89 9.58 9.42 -2.53
C GLY A 89 10.45 10.67 -2.55
N ILE A 90 10.62 11.19 -3.76
CA ILE A 90 11.19 12.50 -4.01
C ILE A 90 10.28 13.25 -4.97
N VAL A 91 10.16 14.56 -4.75
CA VAL A 91 9.45 15.49 -5.61
C VAL A 91 10.42 16.57 -6.02
N THR A 92 10.45 16.92 -7.30
CA THR A 92 11.27 18.02 -7.80
C THR A 92 10.56 18.87 -8.84
N VAL A 93 10.78 20.17 -8.74
CA VAL A 93 10.30 21.21 -9.65
C VAL A 93 11.51 21.96 -10.18
N PRO A 94 12.32 21.35 -11.07
CA PRO A 94 13.60 21.94 -11.50
C PRO A 94 13.40 23.27 -12.25
N VAL A 95 12.24 23.45 -12.89
CA VAL A 95 11.80 24.67 -13.56
C VAL A 95 10.29 24.84 -13.37
N ASN A 96 9.80 26.07 -13.45
CA ASN A 96 8.39 26.42 -13.14
C ASN A 96 7.33 25.67 -13.97
N ASN A 97 7.72 25.04 -15.08
CA ASN A 97 6.82 24.30 -15.96
C ASN A 97 7.05 22.78 -15.94
N LEU A 98 7.91 22.27 -15.06
CA LEU A 98 8.26 20.86 -14.96
C LEU A 98 8.14 20.38 -13.51
N PHE A 99 7.35 19.35 -13.31
CA PHE A 99 7.17 18.67 -12.03
C PHE A 99 7.50 17.19 -12.22
N MET A 100 8.33 16.63 -11.33
CA MET A 100 8.73 15.22 -11.38
C MET A 100 8.57 14.59 -10.01
N ILE A 101 8.16 13.33 -10.00
CA ILE A 101 8.09 12.49 -8.81
C ILE A 101 8.79 11.18 -9.09
N PHE A 102 9.50 10.66 -8.09
CA PHE A 102 10.05 9.32 -8.12
C PHE A 102 9.81 8.68 -6.75
N GLY A 103 9.43 7.42 -6.75
CA GLY A 103 9.15 6.68 -5.55
C GLY A 103 9.69 5.25 -5.64
N ALA A 104 10.04 4.72 -4.47
CA ALA A 104 10.26 3.31 -4.28
C ALA A 104 9.45 2.90 -3.05
N SER A 105 8.78 1.76 -3.13
CA SER A 105 8.14 1.17 -1.96
C SER A 105 8.41 -0.31 -1.89
N GLY A 106 8.21 -0.86 -0.70
CA GLY A 106 8.32 -2.28 -0.47
C GLY A 106 7.58 -2.66 0.78
N GLY A 107 7.18 -3.92 0.82
CA GLY A 107 6.36 -4.39 1.90
C GLY A 107 6.38 -5.89 2.05
N ARG A 108 5.71 -6.34 3.10
CA ARG A 108 5.39 -7.74 3.32
C ARG A 108 3.90 -7.84 3.55
N ASP A 109 3.30 -8.73 2.81
CA ASP A 109 1.92 -9.17 2.96
C ASP A 109 1.97 -10.60 3.52
N SER A 110 1.54 -10.71 4.78
CA SER A 110 1.68 -11.90 5.59
C SER A 110 3.15 -12.34 5.69
N ASP A 111 3.39 -13.55 6.20
CA ASP A 111 4.73 -14.17 6.22
C ASP A 111 5.14 -14.73 4.84
N LYS A 112 4.27 -14.59 3.82
CA LYS A 112 4.38 -15.33 2.56
C LYS A 112 4.72 -14.47 1.36
N ILE A 113 4.26 -13.23 1.32
CA ILE A 113 4.42 -12.35 0.16
C ILE A 113 5.30 -11.18 0.56
N SER A 114 6.31 -10.89 -0.25
CA SER A 114 7.07 -9.64 -0.16
C SER A 114 6.97 -8.90 -1.47
N SER A 115 6.78 -7.59 -1.43
CA SER A 115 6.61 -6.77 -2.62
C SER A 115 7.67 -5.66 -2.67
N THR A 116 8.02 -5.25 -3.88
CA THR A 116 8.78 -4.03 -4.15
C THR A 116 8.19 -3.33 -5.36
N SER A 117 8.14 -2.01 -5.33
CA SER A 117 7.70 -1.22 -6.46
C SER A 117 8.53 0.04 -6.62
N PHE A 118 8.58 0.52 -7.85
CA PHE A 118 9.20 1.78 -8.25
C PHE A 118 8.21 2.55 -9.08
N ASP A 119 8.01 3.81 -8.76
CA ASP A 119 7.15 4.73 -9.49
C ASP A 119 7.92 5.96 -9.95
N ALA A 120 7.52 6.48 -11.10
CA ALA A 120 8.04 7.72 -11.65
C ALA A 120 6.92 8.47 -12.34
N GLY A 121 6.88 9.78 -12.14
CA GLY A 121 5.88 10.66 -12.73
C GLY A 121 6.51 11.96 -13.21
N LEU A 122 5.93 12.49 -14.27
CA LEU A 122 6.34 13.72 -14.92
C LEU A 122 5.08 14.50 -15.25
N THR A 123 5.07 15.79 -14.93
CA THR A 123 4.07 16.74 -15.42
C THR A 123 4.76 17.94 -16.03
N VAL A 124 4.45 18.25 -17.28
CA VAL A 124 4.97 19.38 -18.04
C VAL A 124 3.82 20.33 -18.35
N LYS A 125 3.96 21.61 -17.99
CA LYS A 125 3.10 22.69 -18.45
C LYS A 125 3.66 23.24 -19.77
N LEU A 126 2.99 22.95 -20.88
CA LEU A 126 3.43 23.41 -22.21
C LEU A 126 3.03 24.85 -22.48
N PHE A 127 1.78 25.17 -22.18
CA PHE A 127 1.15 26.49 -22.39
C PHE A 127 0.41 26.89 -21.12
N GLU A 128 -0.09 28.13 -21.08
CA GLU A 128 -0.87 28.62 -19.94
C GLU A 128 -2.05 27.72 -19.58
N HIS A 129 -2.63 27.01 -20.55
CA HIS A 129 -3.83 26.18 -20.39
C HIS A 129 -3.63 24.68 -20.69
N VAL A 130 -2.39 24.24 -20.95
CA VAL A 130 -2.11 22.85 -21.37
C VAL A 130 -1.06 22.21 -20.47
N LYS A 131 -1.44 21.10 -19.84
CA LYS A 131 -0.55 20.22 -19.08
C LYS A 131 -0.52 18.82 -19.69
N LEU A 132 0.67 18.26 -19.78
CA LEU A 132 0.90 16.85 -20.07
C LEU A 132 1.39 16.18 -18.80
N SER A 133 0.82 15.03 -18.48
CA SER A 133 1.25 14.22 -17.35
C SER A 133 1.46 12.78 -17.80
N ALA A 134 2.54 12.17 -17.35
CA ALA A 134 2.81 10.76 -17.53
C ALA A 134 3.26 10.18 -16.20
N ALA A 135 2.77 9.00 -15.86
CA ALA A 135 3.26 8.26 -14.70
C ALA A 135 3.39 6.78 -15.05
N TYR A 136 4.33 6.13 -14.38
CA TYR A 136 4.65 4.74 -14.57
C TYR A 136 5.00 4.11 -13.23
N MET A 137 4.53 2.89 -13.02
CA MET A 137 4.81 2.08 -11.86
C MET A 137 5.19 0.67 -12.30
N PHE A 138 6.28 0.19 -11.72
CA PHE A 138 6.74 -1.18 -11.79
C PHE A 138 6.55 -1.81 -10.41
N SER A 139 5.98 -3.00 -10.32
CA SER A 139 5.88 -3.77 -9.07
C SER A 139 6.33 -5.21 -9.29
N ALA A 140 7.01 -5.78 -8.30
CA ALA A 140 7.40 -7.17 -8.25
C ALA A 140 7.00 -7.78 -6.90
N ASP A 141 6.22 -8.86 -6.96
CA ASP A 141 5.77 -9.61 -5.80
C ASP A 141 6.47 -10.97 -5.77
N PHE A 142 7.02 -11.32 -4.62
CA PHE A 142 7.72 -12.57 -4.36
C PHE A 142 6.88 -13.41 -3.40
N ILE A 143 6.35 -14.52 -3.90
CA ILE A 143 5.43 -15.39 -3.18
C ILE A 143 6.20 -16.63 -2.75
N SER A 144 6.37 -16.79 -1.44
CA SER A 144 7.00 -17.97 -0.86
C SER A 144 5.95 -19.05 -0.55
N SER A 145 6.21 -20.27 -1.02
CA SER A 145 5.39 -21.43 -0.73
C SER A 145 6.25 -22.50 -0.02
N GLU A 146 5.75 -22.99 1.12
CA GLU A 146 6.31 -24.15 1.81
C GLU A 146 5.44 -25.37 1.49
N SER A 147 5.99 -26.32 0.74
CA SER A 147 5.36 -27.62 0.52
C SER A 147 5.80 -28.59 1.62
N ILE A 148 4.89 -28.95 2.54
CA ILE A 148 5.12 -30.05 3.48
C ILE A 148 4.85 -31.36 2.74
N SER A 149 5.90 -32.08 2.33
CA SER A 149 5.76 -33.45 1.85
C SER A 149 5.48 -34.38 3.05
N SER A 150 4.22 -34.76 3.26
CA SER A 150 3.87 -35.81 4.22
C SER A 150 4.19 -37.19 3.63
N SER A 151 5.46 -37.60 3.65
CA SER A 151 5.80 -39.01 3.44
C SER A 151 5.88 -39.71 4.79
N GLY A 152 4.89 -40.55 5.09
CA GLY A 152 4.93 -41.44 6.25
C GLY A 152 6.19 -42.32 6.19
N GLY A 153 7.08 -42.15 7.16
CA GLY A 153 8.28 -42.96 7.31
C GLY A 153 9.47 -42.15 7.79
N ARG A 154 10.07 -42.57 8.91
CA ARG A 154 11.31 -42.04 9.50
C ARG A 154 12.39 -41.81 8.44
N ARG A 155 12.50 -40.58 7.92
CA ARG A 155 13.67 -40.03 7.22
C ARG A 155 13.50 -38.52 7.08
N SER A 156 14.62 -37.81 7.18
CA SER A 156 14.76 -36.35 7.22
C SER A 156 13.77 -35.62 6.30
N SER A 157 12.97 -34.75 6.89
CA SER A 157 12.12 -33.79 6.18
C SER A 157 13.00 -32.78 5.44
N SER A 158 13.16 -32.93 4.13
CA SER A 158 13.66 -31.86 3.27
C SER A 158 12.49 -30.95 2.91
N SER A 159 12.42 -29.76 3.51
CA SER A 159 11.50 -28.72 3.04
C SER A 159 12.06 -28.12 1.74
N SER A 160 11.35 -28.27 0.63
CA SER A 160 11.59 -27.46 -0.56
C SER A 160 10.86 -26.13 -0.39
N LYS A 161 11.61 -25.03 -0.36
CA LYS A 161 11.06 -23.67 -0.47
C LYS A 161 11.07 -23.28 -1.93
N SER A 162 9.91 -22.97 -2.49
CA SER A 162 9.77 -22.33 -3.80
C SER A 162 9.40 -20.87 -3.62
N THR A 163 9.97 -20.02 -4.48
CA THR A 163 9.61 -18.60 -4.57
C THR A 163 9.14 -18.35 -5.99
N ASP A 164 7.86 -17.99 -6.13
CA ASP A 164 7.30 -17.51 -7.38
C ASP A 164 7.45 -15.99 -7.43
N THR A 165 7.62 -15.43 -8.62
CA THR A 165 7.75 -13.98 -8.83
C THR A 165 6.71 -13.51 -9.83
N GLU A 166 5.89 -12.55 -9.42
CA GLU A 166 4.92 -11.88 -10.27
C GLU A 166 5.38 -10.45 -10.54
N ILE A 167 5.34 -10.01 -11.80
CA ILE A 167 5.77 -8.69 -12.22
C ILE A 167 4.60 -7.97 -12.86
N THR A 168 4.31 -6.77 -12.36
CA THR A 168 3.23 -5.91 -12.85
C THR A 168 3.77 -4.57 -13.32
N HIS A 169 3.31 -4.13 -14.50
CA HIS A 169 3.62 -2.83 -15.08
C HIS A 169 2.32 -2.05 -15.27
N THR A 170 2.25 -0.84 -14.71
CA THR A 170 1.10 0.06 -14.88
C THR A 170 1.60 1.42 -15.33
N GLY A 171 1.03 1.97 -16.40
CA GLY A 171 1.40 3.28 -16.90
C GLY A 171 0.20 4.06 -17.41
N ASN A 172 0.25 5.38 -17.28
CA ASN A 172 -0.79 6.27 -17.76
C ASN A 172 -0.17 7.54 -18.36
N VAL A 173 -0.85 8.07 -19.38
CA VAL A 173 -0.56 9.38 -19.97
C VAL A 173 -1.87 10.16 -20.01
N ALA A 174 -1.81 11.42 -19.60
CA ALA A 174 -2.95 12.31 -19.55
C ALA A 174 -2.61 13.67 -20.16
N VAL A 175 -3.62 14.28 -20.78
CA VAL A 175 -3.59 15.66 -21.25
C VAL A 175 -4.70 16.40 -20.53
N SER A 176 -4.37 17.51 -19.89
CA SER A 176 -5.33 18.31 -19.14
C SER A 176 -5.38 19.73 -19.68
N LEU A 177 -6.60 20.17 -19.99
CA LEU A 177 -6.92 21.56 -20.31
C LEU A 177 -7.50 22.23 -19.07
N TYR A 178 -7.04 23.43 -18.73
CA TYR A 178 -7.61 24.21 -17.63
C TYR A 178 -7.76 25.66 -18.07
N PHE A 179 -8.94 26.22 -17.81
CA PHE A 179 -9.36 27.56 -18.24
C PHE A 179 -9.25 28.54 -17.09
#